data_AF-A0A3D0H1U6-F1
#
_entry.id   AF-A0A3D0H1U6-F1
#
_cell.length_a   1.000
_cell.length_b   1.000
_cell.length_c   1.000
_cell.angle_alpha   90.00
_cell.angle_beta   90.00
_cell.angle_gamma   90.00
#
_symmetry.space_group_name_H-M   'P 1'
#
loop_
_entity.id
_entity.type
_entity.pdbx_description
1 polymer ?
#
loop_
_entity_poly.entity_id
_entity_poly.type
_entity_poly.pdbx_seq_one_letter_code
_entity_poly.pdbx_strand_id
1 'polypeptide(L)' 'ICPIARCSKRMSNGPCGGSANGKCEVSKDTACGWHLIYERLKELDELERFEQPNEPKNWAASRDGGPRKVIKEVSHA' A
#
# COMPACT_ATOMS: atom_id res chain seq x y z
N ILE A 1 3.40 -8.12 3.59
CA ILE A 1 2.03 -8.29 3.01
C ILE A 1 1.75 -7.08 2.14
N CYS A 2 1.39 -7.25 0.86
CA CYS A 2 1.16 -6.11 -0.04
C CYS A 2 -0.31 -5.64 0.05
N PRO A 3 -0.58 -4.40 0.47
CA PRO A 3 -1.96 -3.91 0.61
C PRO A 3 -2.67 -3.78 -0.75
N ILE A 4 -1.94 -3.49 -1.83
CA ILE A 4 -2.51 -3.43 -3.19
C ILE A 4 -3.01 -4.80 -3.67
N ALA A 5 -2.27 -5.87 -3.36
CA ALA A 5 -2.60 -7.23 -3.79
C ALA A 5 -3.59 -7.94 -2.86
N ARG A 6 -3.61 -7.61 -1.56
CA ARG A 6 -4.41 -8.31 -0.53
C ARG A 6 -5.63 -7.54 -0.05
N CYS A 7 -5.68 -6.22 -0.18
CA CYS A 7 -6.89 -5.46 0.15
C CYS A 7 -7.85 -5.45 -1.04
N SER A 8 -9.11 -5.80 -0.83
CA SER A 8 -10.17 -5.78 -1.86
C SER A 8 -10.38 -4.41 -2.49
N LYS A 9 -10.05 -3.33 -1.76
CA LYS A 9 -10.12 -1.93 -2.23
C LYS A 9 -8.80 -1.42 -2.82
N ARG A 10 -7.71 -2.20 -2.76
CA ARG A 10 -6.39 -1.87 -3.32
C ARG A 10 -5.79 -0.54 -2.80
N MET A 11 -6.19 -0.09 -1.61
CA MET A 11 -5.69 1.13 -0.98
C MET A 11 -4.22 0.98 -0.61
N SER A 12 -3.38 1.96 -0.94
CA SER A 12 -1.95 1.98 -0.60
C SER A 12 -1.59 2.99 0.49
N ASN A 13 -2.41 4.01 0.71
CA ASN A 13 -2.07 5.16 1.56
C ASN A 13 -2.62 5.02 2.99
N GLY A 14 -2.84 3.78 3.43
CA GLY A 14 -3.36 3.47 4.76
C GLY A 14 -4.60 2.58 4.74
N PRO A 15 -5.04 2.14 5.94
CA PRO A 15 -6.16 1.23 6.11
C PRO A 15 -7.46 1.84 5.59
N CYS A 16 -8.30 1.00 4.99
CA CYS A 16 -9.59 1.43 4.44
C CYS A 16 -10.72 1.60 5.47
N GLY A 17 -10.45 1.39 6.76
CA GLY A 17 -11.45 1.41 7.85
C GLY A 17 -12.42 0.22 7.89
N GLY A 18 -12.44 -0.61 6.83
CA GLY A 18 -13.36 -1.72 6.65
C GLY A 18 -13.05 -3.03 7.37
N SER A 19 -12.18 -3.01 8.38
CA SER A 19 -11.71 -4.22 9.04
C SER A 19 -12.53 -4.48 10.31
N ALA A 20 -13.11 -5.67 10.45
CA ALA A 20 -13.82 -6.08 11.66
C ALA A 20 -13.37 -7.48 12.08
N ASN A 21 -12.86 -7.64 13.31
CA ASN A 21 -12.37 -8.93 13.85
C ASN A 21 -11.43 -9.68 12.88
N GLY A 22 -10.54 -8.93 12.21
CA GLY A 22 -9.60 -9.45 11.22
C GLY A 22 -10.18 -9.86 9.86
N LYS A 23 -11.48 -9.64 9.65
CA LYS A 23 -12.19 -9.89 8.39
C LYS A 23 -12.46 -8.60 7.62
N CYS A 24 -12.54 -8.71 6.31
CA CYS A 24 -12.82 -7.59 5.41
C CYS A 24 -14.33 -7.32 5.35
N GLU A 25 -14.73 -6.05 5.27
CA GLU A 25 -16.14 -5.62 5.09
C GLU A 25 -16.85 -6.28 3.90
N VAL A 26 -16.12 -6.71 2.87
CA VAL A 26 -16.70 -7.33 1.66
C VAL A 26 -17.20 -8.75 1.90
N SER A 27 -16.64 -9.47 2.86
CA SER A 27 -17.07 -10.82 3.22
C SER A 27 -16.43 -11.26 4.54
N LYS A 28 -17.22 -11.93 5.39
CA LYS A 28 -16.77 -12.51 6.67
C LYS A 28 -15.74 -13.62 6.50
N ASP A 29 -15.66 -14.23 5.33
CA ASP A 29 -14.68 -15.29 5.05
C ASP A 29 -13.32 -14.72 4.63
N THR A 30 -13.31 -13.51 4.07
CA THR A 30 -12.12 -12.87 3.53
C THR A 30 -11.27 -12.24 4.65
N ALA A 31 -10.02 -12.68 4.78
CA ALA A 31 -9.05 -12.06 5.68
C ALA A 31 -8.74 -10.61 5.24
N CYS A 32 -8.75 -9.68 6.18
CA CYS A 32 -8.45 -8.28 5.89
C CYS A 32 -6.94 -8.08 5.66
N GLY A 33 -6.56 -7.63 4.46
CA GLY A 33 -5.15 -7.34 4.14
C GLY A 33 -4.48 -6.36 5.11
N TRP A 34 -5.21 -5.34 5.58
CA TRP A 34 -4.68 -4.36 6.55
C TRP A 34 -4.55 -4.91 7.97
N HIS A 35 -5.46 -5.78 8.39
CA HIS A 35 -5.31 -6.47 9.67
C HIS A 35 -4.07 -7.39 9.67
N LEU A 36 -3.85 -8.12 8.58
CA LEU A 36 -2.64 -8.95 8.44
C LEU A 36 -1.36 -8.10 8.48
N ILE A 37 -1.37 -6.90 7.89
CA ILE A 37 -0.24 -5.97 7.97
C ILE A 37 -0.01 -5.53 9.42
N TYR A 38 -1.07 -5.15 10.13
CA TYR A 38 -1.01 -4.76 11.54
C TYR A 38 -0.43 -5.87 12.42
N GLU A 39 -0.96 -7.10 12.33
CA GLU A 39 -0.44 -8.24 13.11
C GLU A 39 1.03 -8.50 12.80
N ARG A 40 1.42 -8.42 11.53
CA ARG A 40 2.83 -8.61 11.15
C ARG A 40 3.74 -7.51 11.69
N LEU A 41 3.30 -6.25 11.70
CA LEU A 41 4.08 -5.14 12.26
C LEU A 41 4.16 -5.24 13.78
N LYS A 42 3.10 -5.69 14.44
CA LYS A 42 3.08 -5.96 15.88
C LYS A 42 4.07 -7.06 16.26
N GLU A 43 4.15 -8.14 15.49
CA GLU A 43 5.16 -9.19 15.69
C GLU A 43 6.60 -8.70 15.52
N LEU A 44 6.81 -7.67 14.69
CA LEU A 44 8.11 -7.07 14.42
C LEU A 44 8.46 -5.90 15.35
N ASP A 45 7.56 -5.53 16.26
CA ASP A 45 7.67 -4.33 17.09
C ASP A 45 7.84 -3.03 16.27
N GLU A 46 7.26 -3.00 15.07
CA GLU A 46 7.35 -1.91 14.11
C GLU A 46 6.02 -1.14 13.94
N LEU A 47 5.17 -1.13 14.98
CA LEU A 47 3.85 -0.51 14.91
C LEU A 47 3.88 0.99 14.62
N GLU A 48 4.96 1.68 14.97
CA GLU A 48 5.17 3.10 14.64
C GLU A 48 5.01 3.37 13.13
N ARG A 49 5.48 2.44 12.28
CA ARG A 49 5.37 2.55 10.81
C ARG A 49 3.93 2.49 10.32
N PHE A 50 3.02 1.95 11.11
CA PHE A 50 1.60 1.88 10.79
C PHE A 50 0.87 3.19 11.09
N GLU A 51 1.35 3.94 12.08
CA GLU A 51 0.76 5.22 12.51
C GLU A 51 1.22 6.39 11.62
N GLN A 52 2.38 6.26 10.99
CA GLN A 52 2.91 7.26 10.08
C GLN A 52 2.17 7.25 8.72
N PRO A 53 1.59 8.38 8.28
CA PRO A 53 1.01 8.47 6.95
C PRO A 53 2.09 8.33 5.89
N ASN A 54 1.79 7.56 4.84
CA ASN A 54 2.67 7.47 3.67
C ASN A 54 2.44 8.67 2.75
N GLU A 55 3.51 9.16 2.13
CA GLU A 55 3.41 10.24 1.15
C GLU A 55 2.52 9.83 -0.05
N PRO A 56 1.78 10.79 -0.63
CA PRO A 56 1.01 10.53 -1.83
C PRO A 56 1.93 10.05 -2.96
N LYS A 57 1.60 8.89 -3.53
CA LYS A 57 2.33 8.36 -4.69
C LYS A 57 2.29 9.36 -5.85
N ASN A 58 3.45 9.68 -6.41
CA ASN A 58 3.54 10.47 -7.63
C ASN A 58 3.13 9.61 -8.84
N TRP A 59 2.06 10.02 -9.53
CA TRP A 59 1.51 9.31 -10.70
C TRP A 59 1.97 9.88 -12.05
N ALA A 60 2.88 10.87 -12.07
CA ALA A 60 3.33 11.50 -13.31
C ALA A 60 3.95 10.52 -14.32
N ALA A 61 4.58 9.43 -13.85
CA ALA A 61 5.14 8.37 -14.69
C ALA A 61 4.19 7.16 -14.88
N SER A 62 2.93 7.26 -14.44
CA SER A 62 1.93 6.20 -14.59
C SER A 62 1.55 5.99 -16.06
N ARG A 63 0.81 4.92 -16.34
CA ARG A 63 0.31 4.58 -17.69
C ARG A 63 -0.42 5.75 -18.36
N ASP A 64 -1.15 6.54 -17.58
CA ASP A 64 -1.92 7.69 -18.05
C ASP A 64 -1.13 9.02 -17.97
N GLY A 65 0.12 8.99 -17.49
CA GLY A 65 1.00 10.15 -17.32
C GLY A 65 1.68 10.64 -18.60
N GLY A 66 1.31 10.08 -19.76
CA GLY A 66 1.89 10.38 -21.06
C GLY A 66 3.03 9.45 -21.46
N PRO A 67 3.61 9.64 -22.66
CA PRO A 67 4.67 8.78 -23.18
C PRO A 67 5.85 8.70 -22.21
N ARG A 68 6.29 7.48 -21.86
CA ARG A 68 7.47 7.29 -21.00
C ARG A 68 8.68 7.99 -21.61
N LYS A 69 9.21 8.99 -20.92
CA LYS A 69 10.49 9.62 -21.27
C LYS A 69 11.62 8.81 -20.62
N VAL A 70 12.56 8.32 -21.44
CA VAL A 70 13.81 7.73 -20.97
C VAL A 70 14.84 8.86 -20.92
N ILE A 71 15.22 9.28 -19.72
CA ILE A 71 16.31 10.25 -19.53
C ILE A 71 17.61 9.45 -19.46
N LYS A 72 18.54 9.70 -20.39
CA LYS A 72 19.87 9.09 -20.38
C LYS A 72 20.83 10.14 -19.82
N GLU A 73 21.40 9.89 -18.64
CA GLU A 73 22.47 10.75 -18.15
C GLU A 73 23.71 10.51 -18.99
N VAL A 74 24.14 11.54 -19.71
CA VAL A 74 25.42 11.53 -20.41
C VAL A 74 26.44 12.03 -19.40
N SER A 75 27.18 11.10 -18.79
CA SER A 75 28.35 11.43 -17.97
C SER A 75 29.32 12.24 -18.83
N HIS A 76 29.39 13.55 -18.59
CA HIS A 76 30.41 14.38 -19.21
C HIS A 76 31.72 14.07 -18.49
N ALA A 77 32.69 13.57 -19.26
CA ALA A 77 34.08 13.40 -18.85
C ALA A 77 34.81 14.74 -18.85
#